data_AF-D3MTC3-F1
#
_entry.id   AF-D3MTC3-F1
#
_cell.length_a   1.000
_cell.length_b   1.000
_cell.length_c   1.000
_cell.angle_alpha   90.00
_cell.angle_beta   90.00
_cell.angle_gamma   90.00
#
_symmetry.space_group_name_H-M   'P 1'
#
loop_
_entity.id
_entity.type
_entity.pdbx_description
1 polymer ?
#
loop_
_entity_poly.entity_id
_entity_poly.type
_entity_poly.pdbx_seq_one_letter_code
_entity_poly.pdbx_strand_id
1 'polypeptide(L)' 'MPKNYAADIIDEVILISNEEAFDAVRELGSKEGILLGISSGANIAAAKKLAEKYPDKKIVTVAPDGAEKYMSMEIF' A
#
# COMPACT_ATOMS: atom_id res chain seq x y z
N MET A 1 -2.62 21.13 4.28
CA MET A 1 -1.52 20.20 4.00
C MET A 1 -0.41 20.39 5.01
N PRO A 2 0.25 19.32 5.50
CA PRO A 2 1.42 19.43 6.36
C PRO A 2 2.53 20.29 5.73
N LYS A 3 3.36 20.96 6.55
CA LYS A 3 4.42 21.86 6.03
C LYS A 3 5.52 21.15 5.23
N ASN A 4 5.68 19.85 5.43
CA ASN A 4 6.65 19.00 4.74
C ASN A 4 6.09 18.33 3.47
N TYR A 5 4.87 18.67 3.06
CA TYR A 5 4.29 18.17 1.80
C TYR A 5 4.76 19.02 0.62
N ALA A 6 5.38 18.39 -0.37
CA ALA A 6 5.83 19.02 -1.62
C ALA A 6 4.94 18.57 -2.78
N ALA A 7 4.03 19.42 -3.23
CA ALA A 7 3.02 19.07 -4.24
C ALA A 7 3.57 19.02 -5.67
N ASP A 8 4.66 19.74 -5.92
CA ASP A 8 5.31 19.92 -7.22
C ASP A 8 6.04 18.67 -7.73
N ILE A 9 6.35 17.72 -6.84
CA ILE A 9 6.98 16.44 -7.17
C ILE A 9 5.97 15.28 -7.29
N ILE A 10 4.67 15.57 -7.22
CA ILE A 10 3.60 14.56 -7.25
C ILE A 10 2.85 14.66 -8.57
N ASP A 11 2.98 13.63 -9.42
CA ASP A 11 2.29 13.58 -10.72
C ASP A 11 0.81 13.17 -10.59
N GLU A 12 0.49 12.26 -9.67
CA GLU A 12 -0.84 11.66 -9.51
C GLU A 12 -1.11 11.32 -8.04
N VAL A 13 -2.37 11.46 -7.61
CA VAL A 13 -2.86 10.99 -6.31
C VAL A 13 -3.88 9.89 -6.54
N ILE A 14 -3.56 8.68 -6.07
CA ILE A 14 -4.44 7.51 -6.19
C ILE A 14 -5.13 7.29 -4.84
N LEU A 15 -6.46 7.38 -4.84
CA LEU A 15 -7.26 7.05 -3.66
C LEU A 15 -7.45 5.53 -3.57
N ILE A 16 -7.22 4.99 -2.37
CA ILE A 16 -7.39 3.57 -2.06
C ILE A 16 -8.36 3.44 -0.90
N SER A 17 -9.33 2.54 -1.02
CA SER A 17 -10.27 2.26 0.06
C SER A 17 -9.61 1.43 1.17
N ASN A 18 -10.21 1.45 2.36
CA ASN A 18 -9.75 0.58 3.45
C ASN A 18 -9.84 -0.90 3.08
N GLU A 19 -10.89 -1.31 2.37
CA GLU A 19 -11.10 -2.69 1.92
C GLU A 19 -9.98 -3.14 0.98
N GLU A 20 -9.64 -2.32 -0.02
CA GLU A 20 -8.53 -2.58 -0.94
C GLU A 20 -7.19 -2.70 -0.19
N ALA A 21 -6.95 -1.86 0.81
CA ALA A 21 -5.74 -1.91 1.62
C ALA A 21 -5.67 -3.17 2.49
N PHE A 22 -6.79 -3.56 3.11
CA PHE A 22 -6.87 -4.77 3.94
C PHE A 22 -6.68 -6.04 3.10
N ASP A 23 -7.33 -6.11 1.95
CA ASP A 23 -7.20 -7.26 1.06
C ASP A 23 -5.78 -7.40 0.52
N ALA A 24 -5.12 -6.27 0.20
CA ALA A 24 -3.73 -6.29 -0.23
C ALA A 24 -2.76 -6.81 0.86
N VAL A 25 -2.90 -6.41 2.12
CA VAL A 25 -2.02 -6.94 3.20
C VAL A 25 -2.33 -8.39 3.54
N ARG A 26 -3.60 -8.82 3.50
CA ARG A 26 -3.98 -10.22 3.71
C ARG A 26 -3.45 -11.11 2.60
N GLU A 27 -3.57 -10.67 1.35
CA GLU A 27 -3.04 -11.39 0.21
C GLU A 27 -1.52 -11.53 0.31
N LEU A 28 -0.80 -10.45 0.63
CA LEU A 28 0.66 -10.49 0.73
C LEU A 28 1.11 -11.37 1.91
N GLY A 29 0.42 -11.30 3.05
CA GLY A 29 0.70 -12.14 4.21
C GLY A 29 0.45 -13.62 3.93
N SER A 30 -0.63 -13.95 3.22
CA SER A 30 -1.00 -15.35 2.92
C SER A 30 -0.19 -15.97 1.77
N LYS A 31 0.19 -15.20 0.75
CA LYS A 31 0.91 -15.71 -0.43
C LYS A 31 2.43 -15.61 -0.31
N GLU A 32 2.93 -14.51 0.23
CA GLU A 32 4.37 -14.20 0.25
C GLU A 32 4.98 -14.30 1.67
N GLY A 33 4.15 -14.47 2.71
CA GLY A 33 4.60 -14.51 4.10
C GLY A 33 5.07 -13.14 4.64
N ILE A 34 4.74 -12.05 3.95
CA ILE A 34 5.14 -10.69 4.33
C ILE A 34 4.00 -10.00 5.06
N LEU A 35 4.15 -9.85 6.38
CA LEU A 35 3.12 -9.28 7.25
C LEU A 35 3.35 -7.78 7.47
N LEU A 36 2.48 -6.93 6.93
CA LEU A 36 2.64 -5.47 6.91
C LEU A 36 1.43 -4.72 7.47
N GLY A 37 1.64 -3.45 7.84
CA GLY A 37 0.57 -2.56 8.28
C GLY A 37 -0.36 -2.09 7.14
N ILE A 38 -1.52 -1.52 7.52
CA ILE A 38 -2.60 -1.11 6.59
C ILE A 38 -2.11 -0.12 5.53
N SER A 39 -1.27 0.85 5.91
CA SER A 39 -0.75 1.85 4.97
C SER A 39 0.13 1.22 3.88
N SER A 40 0.88 0.16 4.21
CA SER A 40 1.58 -0.66 3.22
C SER A 40 0.60 -1.33 2.26
N GLY A 41 -0.54 -1.81 2.76
CA GLY A 41 -1.63 -2.34 1.94
C GLY A 41 -2.13 -1.34 0.89
N ALA A 42 -2.39 -0.11 1.32
CA ALA A 42 -2.81 0.95 0.41
C ALA A 42 -1.77 1.22 -0.68
N ASN A 43 -0.50 1.30 -0.27
CA ASN A 43 0.64 1.50 -1.16
C ASN A 43 0.83 0.36 -2.17
N ILE A 44 0.59 -0.90 -1.76
CA ILE A 44 0.66 -2.09 -2.62
C ILE A 44 -0.52 -2.15 -3.59
N ALA A 45 -1.74 -1.86 -3.12
CA ALA A 45 -2.92 -1.81 -3.97
C ALA A 45 -2.78 -0.75 -5.08
N ALA A 46 -2.29 0.45 -4.73
CA ALA A 46 -1.99 1.49 -5.71
C ALA A 46 -0.88 1.05 -6.68
N ALA A 47 0.17 0.40 -6.18
CA ALA A 47 1.26 -0.10 -7.02
C ALA A 47 0.78 -1.17 -8.02
N LYS A 48 -0.13 -2.06 -7.63
CA LYS A 48 -0.75 -3.05 -8.54
C LYS A 48 -1.54 -2.37 -9.66
N LYS A 49 -2.38 -1.38 -9.34
CA LYS A 49 -3.12 -0.58 -10.33
C LYS A 49 -2.17 0.13 -11.32
N LEU A 50 -1.06 0.68 -10.83
CA LEU A 50 -0.04 1.28 -11.68
C LEU A 50 0.69 0.25 -12.55
N ALA A 51 0.96 -0.94 -12.05
CA ALA A 51 1.61 -2.00 -12.81
C ALA A 51 0.72 -2.50 -13.95
N GLU A 52 -0.60 -2.58 -13.73
CA GLU A 52 -1.59 -2.87 -14.78
C GLU A 52 -1.65 -1.77 -15.84
N LYS A 53 -1.59 -0.49 -15.42
CA LYS A 53 -1.56 0.67 -16.31
C LYS A 53 -0.27 0.77 -17.13
N TYR A 54 0.86 0.30 -16.59
CA TYR A 54 2.19 0.39 -17.18
C TYR A 54 2.92 -0.98 -17.19
N PRO A 55 2.48 -1.93 -18.02
CA PRO A 55 2.92 -3.33 -17.95
C PRO A 55 4.43 -3.54 -18.19
N ASP A 56 5.08 -2.65 -18.94
CA ASP A 56 6.51 -2.75 -19.25
C ASP A 56 7.42 -1.97 -18.27
N LYS A 57 6.87 -1.51 -17.14
CA LYS A 57 7.58 -0.70 -16.15
C LYS A 57 7.67 -1.42 -14.81
N LYS A 58 8.73 -1.11 -14.06
CA LYS A 58 8.89 -1.55 -12.67
C LYS A 58 8.30 -0.50 -11.75
N ILE A 59 7.34 -0.90 -10.91
CA ILE A 59 6.75 -0.05 -9.89
C ILE A 59 7.39 -0.38 -8.54
N VAL A 60 7.85 0.64 -7.83
CA VAL A 60 8.40 0.52 -6.48
C VAL A 60 7.46 1.24 -5.52
N THR A 61 7.22 0.64 -4.35
CA THR A 61 6.39 1.22 -3.30
C THR A 61 7.05 1.02 -1.94
N VAL A 62 6.57 1.75 -0.93
CA VAL A 62 7.12 1.73 0.43
C VAL A 62 6.17 0.97 1.35
N ALA A 63 6.72 0.10 2.19
CA ALA A 63 6.02 -0.50 3.33
C ALA A 63 6.48 0.20 4.62
N PRO A 64 5.68 1.12 5.21
CA PRO A 64 6.15 1.92 6.34
C PRO A 64 6.40 1.12 7.61
N ASP A 65 5.64 0.04 7.83
CA ASP A 65 5.77 -0.84 9.00
C ASP A 65 5.17 -2.25 8.82
N GLY A 66 5.42 -3.09 9.84
CA GLY A 66 4.94 -4.46 9.96
C GLY A 66 3.57 -4.59 10.63
N ALA A 67 2.98 -5.79 10.50
CA ALA A 67 1.64 -6.10 11.03
C ALA A 67 1.56 -6.16 12.57
N GLU A 68 2.69 -6.26 13.29
CA GLU A 68 2.74 -6.49 14.73
C GLU A 68 1.98 -5.43 15.55
N LYS A 69 1.93 -4.20 15.04
CA LYS A 69 1.23 -3.08 15.69
C LYS A 69 -0.29 -3.13 15.53
N TYR A 70 -0.78 -3.99 14.63
CA TYR A 70 -2.16 -4.04 14.17
C TYR A 70 -2.86 -5.36 14.53
N MET A 71 -2.17 -6.28 15.21
CA MET A 71 -2.71 -7.60 15.58
C MET A 71 -3.97 -7.52 16.46
N SER A 72 -4.16 -6.43 17.21
CA SER A 72 -5.35 -6.22 18.04
C SER A 72 -6.54 -5.63 17.28
N MET A 73 -6.42 -5.36 15.98
CA MET A 73 -7.41 -4.60 15.20
C MET A 73 -8.28 -5.46 14.28
N GLU A 74 -8.30 -6.79 14.43
CA GLU A 74 -9.13 -7.72 13.62
C GLU A 74 -9.00 -7.52 12.10
N ILE A 75 -7.82 -7.10 11.64
CA ILE A 75 -7.52 -6.91 10.21
C ILE A 75 -7.12 -8.24 9.56
N PHE A 76 -6.45 -9.11 10.30
CA PHE A 76 -5.94 -10.40 9.83
C PHE A 76 -6.84 -11.55 10.26
#